data_AF-A0A7D5N1D7-F1
#
_entry.id   AF-A0A7D5N1D7-F1
#
_cell.length_a   1.000
_cell.length_b   1.000
_cell.length_c   1.000
_cell.angle_alpha   90.00
_cell.angle_beta   90.00
_cell.angle_gamma   90.00
#
_symmetry.space_group_name_H-M   'P 1'
#
loop_
_entity.id
_entity.type
_entity.pdbx_description
1 polymer ?
#
loop_
_entity_poly.entity_id
_entity_poly.type
_entity_poly.pdbx_seq_one_letter_code
_entity_poly.pdbx_strand_id
1 'polypeptide(L)'
;MSKCCYNKLHVVALGLALGILWGLSILITGLIATAGGFSVDFISETGSVYVGYRATVLGSFIGALWGFLHLFVTGVLIAALYNLFVCCCHKNVHHANARPATLKLPKICNGNQLGKLIR
;
A
#
# COMPACT_ATOMS: atom_id res chain seq x y z
N MET A 1 -16.14 -21.00 5.40
CA MET A 1 -15.01 -20.05 5.45
C MET A 1 -15.49 -18.72 5.98
N SER A 2 -15.36 -18.55 7.30
CA SER A 2 -15.63 -17.32 8.03
C SER A 2 -14.64 -16.24 7.60
N LYS A 3 -15.13 -15.25 6.85
CA LYS A 3 -14.42 -13.97 6.66
C LYS A 3 -14.45 -13.27 8.03
N CYS A 4 -13.35 -13.27 8.76
CA CYS A 4 -13.15 -12.29 9.83
C CYS A 4 -13.26 -10.91 9.20
N CYS A 5 -14.24 -10.13 9.66
CA CYS A 5 -14.53 -8.78 9.20
C CYS A 5 -13.48 -7.83 9.77
N TYR A 6 -12.28 -7.92 9.22
CA TYR A 6 -11.27 -6.89 9.34
C TYR A 6 -10.97 -6.41 7.91
N ASN A 7 -10.81 -5.09 7.75
CA ASN A 7 -10.51 -4.49 6.45
C ASN A 7 -9.09 -4.87 6.02
N LYS A 8 -8.99 -5.94 5.21
CA LYS A 8 -7.75 -6.28 4.50
C LYS A 8 -7.33 -5.11 3.63
N LEU A 9 -6.03 -4.82 3.61
CA LEU A 9 -5.50 -3.83 2.67
C LEU A 9 -5.34 -4.46 1.29
N HIS A 10 -5.74 -3.71 0.26
CA HIS A 10 -5.51 -4.11 -1.11
C HIS A 10 -4.03 -3.89 -1.45
N VAL A 11 -3.29 -4.99 -1.61
CA VAL A 11 -1.83 -5.01 -1.70
C VAL A 11 -1.31 -4.13 -2.85
N VAL A 12 -1.91 -4.25 -4.02
CA VAL A 12 -1.52 -3.48 -5.21
C VAL A 12 -1.91 -2.01 -5.07
N ALA A 13 -3.03 -1.70 -4.40
CA ALA A 13 -3.46 -0.31 -4.26
C ALA A 13 -2.54 0.47 -3.32
N LEU A 14 -2.11 -0.15 -2.21
CA LEU A 14 -1.13 0.46 -1.31
C LEU A 14 0.22 0.64 -2.00
N GLY A 15 0.70 -0.39 -2.70
CA GLY A 15 1.94 -0.33 -3.47
C GLY A 15 1.93 0.78 -4.50
N LEU A 16 0.86 0.90 -5.30
CA LEU A 16 0.72 1.96 -6.30
C LEU A 16 0.68 3.35 -5.68
N ALA A 17 -0.08 3.54 -4.59
CA ALA A 17 -0.16 4.84 -3.92
C ALA A 17 1.21 5.31 -3.41
N LEU A 18 1.95 4.42 -2.73
CA LEU A 18 3.29 4.74 -2.21
C LEU A 18 4.32 4.91 -3.32
N GLY A 19 4.30 4.05 -4.34
CA GLY A 19 5.18 4.15 -5.49
C GLY A 19 4.99 5.45 -6.25
N ILE A 20 3.74 5.83 -6.56
CA ILE A 20 3.44 7.08 -7.28
C ILE A 20 3.85 8.29 -6.44
N LEU A 21 3.49 8.31 -5.16
CA LEU A 21 3.85 9.40 -4.26
C LEU A 21 5.37 9.64 -4.27
N TRP A 22 6.16 8.57 -4.09
CA TRP A 22 7.61 8.68 -4.03
C TRP A 22 8.26 8.98 -5.38
N GLY A 23 7.80 8.31 -6.45
CA GLY A 23 8.29 8.57 -7.80
C GLY A 23 8.08 10.04 -8.20
N LEU A 24 6.91 10.61 -7.89
CA LEU A 24 6.64 12.03 -8.12
C LEU A 24 7.47 12.94 -7.23
N SER A 25 7.67 12.61 -5.94
CA SER A 25 8.56 13.37 -5.07
C SER A 25 9.98 13.43 -5.64
N ILE A 26 10.57 12.28 -6.01
CA ILE A 26 11.92 12.21 -6.60
C ILE A 26 12.01 12.95 -7.93
N LEU A 27 10.96 12.90 -8.76
CA LEU A 27 10.88 13.66 -10.01
C LEU A 27 10.92 15.17 -9.74
N ILE A 28 10.06 15.66 -8.83
CA ILE A 28 9.96 17.08 -8.49
C ILE A 28 11.27 17.58 -7.88
N THR A 29 11.82 16.84 -6.91
CA THR A 29 13.12 17.16 -6.29
C THR A 29 14.24 17.16 -7.33
N GLY A 30 14.21 16.21 -8.27
CA GLY A 30 15.06 16.15 -9.45
C GLY A 30 15.03 17.43 -10.28
N LEU A 31 13.83 17.88 -10.65
CA LEU A 31 13.61 19.08 -11.45
C LEU A 31 13.98 20.36 -10.69
N ILE A 32 13.72 20.44 -9.39
CA ILE A 32 14.14 21.58 -8.57
C ILE A 32 15.67 21.68 -8.52
N ALA A 33 16.38 20.55 -8.39
CA ALA A 33 17.84 20.55 -8.44
C ALA A 33 18.39 20.96 -9.80
N THR A 34 17.70 20.62 -10.90
CA THR A 34 18.12 21.10 -12.25
C THR A 34 18.09 22.61 -12.37
N ALA A 35 17.21 23.28 -11.63
CA ALA A 35 17.13 24.73 -11.59
C ALA A 35 18.14 25.38 -10.61
N GLY A 36 19.04 24.59 -10.00
CA GLY A 36 19.98 25.08 -8.99
C GLY A 36 19.39 25.19 -7.58
N GLY A 37 18.29 24.49 -7.29
CA GLY A 37 17.64 24.53 -5.98
C GLY A 37 18.39 23.78 -4.87
N PHE A 38 17.89 23.89 -3.64
CA PHE A 38 18.45 23.28 -2.41
C PHE A 38 18.59 21.75 -2.43
N SER A 39 18.08 21.09 -3.46
CA SER A 39 17.97 19.63 -3.53
C SER A 39 19.20 18.93 -4.11
N VAL A 40 20.23 19.67 -4.52
CA VAL A 40 21.42 19.09 -5.18
C VAL A 40 22.14 18.09 -4.28
N ASP A 41 22.34 18.41 -3.00
CA ASP A 41 22.97 17.50 -2.04
C ASP A 41 22.14 16.24 -1.85
N PHE A 42 20.82 16.38 -1.75
CA PHE A 42 19.91 15.24 -1.66
C PHE A 42 20.04 14.32 -2.89
N ILE A 43 20.14 14.87 -4.10
CA ILE A 43 20.33 14.06 -5.31
C ILE A 43 21.69 13.39 -5.33
N SER A 44 22.74 14.07 -4.86
CA SER A 44 24.09 13.49 -4.78
C SER A 44 24.08 12.24 -3.89
N GLU A 45 23.50 12.34 -2.70
CA GLU A 45 23.40 11.21 -1.77
C GLU A 45 22.49 10.11 -2.33
N THR A 46 21.31 10.47 -2.84
CA THR A 46 20.35 9.48 -3.36
C THR A 46 20.84 8.83 -4.66
N GLY A 47 21.66 9.53 -5.46
CA GLY A 47 22.28 9.04 -6.68
C GLY A 47 23.35 7.96 -6.46
N SER A 48 23.85 7.81 -5.23
CA SER A 48 24.68 6.66 -4.84
C SER A 48 23.89 5.35 -4.84
N VAL A 49 22.58 5.42 -4.58
CA VAL A 49 21.67 4.27 -4.54
C VAL A 49 20.92 4.12 -5.88
N TYR A 50 20.48 5.24 -6.47
CA TYR A 50 19.74 5.27 -7.72
C TYR A 50 20.68 5.57 -8.88
N VAL A 51 21.22 4.51 -9.48
CA VAL A 51 22.14 4.61 -10.62
C VAL A 51 21.48 5.38 -11.76
N GLY A 52 22.11 6.48 -12.17
CA GLY A 52 21.61 7.37 -13.21
C GLY A 52 20.76 8.54 -12.70
N TYR A 53 20.48 8.62 -11.39
CA TYR A 53 19.87 9.80 -10.79
C TYR A 53 20.91 10.91 -10.68
N ARG A 54 20.64 12.00 -11.40
CA ARG A 54 21.48 13.20 -11.46
C ARG A 54 20.57 14.42 -11.54
N ALA A 55 21.07 15.60 -11.16
CA ALA A 55 20.39 16.89 -11.31
C ALA A 55 20.32 17.31 -12.79
N THR A 56 19.69 16.48 -13.62
CA THR A 56 19.40 16.69 -15.05
C THR A 56 17.96 16.25 -15.29
N VAL A 57 17.27 16.81 -16.29
CA VAL A 57 15.87 16.44 -16.58
C VAL A 57 15.74 14.94 -16.81
N LEU A 58 16.64 14.35 -17.61
CA LEU A 58 16.66 12.91 -17.86
C LEU A 58 16.97 12.09 -16.59
N GLY A 59 17.95 12.56 -15.79
CA GLY A 59 18.28 11.93 -14.51
C GLY A 59 17.09 11.90 -13.56
N SER A 60 16.27 12.95 -13.52
CA SER A 60 15.05 13.02 -12.69
C SER A 60 14.03 11.96 -13.06
N PHE A 61 13.85 11.65 -14.34
CA PHE A 61 12.97 10.56 -14.77
C PHE A 61 13.52 9.18 -14.39
N ILE A 62 14.84 8.98 -14.50
CA ILE A 62 15.49 7.74 -14.07
C ILE A 62 15.33 7.54 -12.56
N GLY A 63 15.56 8.61 -11.78
CA GLY A 63 15.35 8.61 -10.33
C GLY A 63 13.88 8.34 -9.96
N ALA A 64 12.93 8.93 -10.68
CA ALA A 64 11.51 8.70 -10.46
C ALA A 64 11.11 7.23 -10.66
N LEU A 65 11.67 6.56 -11.68
CA LEU A 65 11.43 5.14 -11.91
C LEU A 65 12.02 4.28 -10.77
N TRP A 66 13.25 4.55 -10.35
CA TRP A 66 13.87 3.87 -9.21
C TRP A 66 13.08 4.06 -7.92
N GLY A 67 12.69 5.31 -7.62
CA GLY A 67 11.87 5.64 -6.46
C GLY A 67 10.52 4.93 -6.50
N PHE A 68 9.83 4.98 -7.65
CA PHE A 68 8.57 4.28 -7.83
C PHE A 68 8.71 2.79 -7.53
N LEU A 69 9.71 2.11 -8.12
CA LEU A 69 9.92 0.68 -7.91
C LEU A 69 10.25 0.35 -6.45
N HIS A 70 11.10 1.15 -5.82
CA HIS A 70 11.50 0.91 -4.43
C HIS A 70 10.30 0.99 -3.46
N LEU A 71 9.50 2.05 -3.57
CA LEU A 71 8.35 2.24 -2.69
C LEU A 71 7.11 1.44 -3.09
N PHE A 72 6.99 1.05 -4.37
CA PHE A 72 5.97 0.10 -4.81
C PHE A 72 6.20 -1.27 -4.15
N VAL A 73 7.42 -1.82 -4.24
CA VAL A 73 7.77 -3.10 -3.63
C VAL A 73 7.62 -3.04 -2.11
N THR A 74 8.10 -1.96 -1.51
CA THR A 74 7.95 -1.74 -0.05
C THR A 74 6.47 -1.66 0.35
N GLY A 75 5.64 -0.96 -0.43
CA GLY A 75 4.20 -0.86 -0.17
C GLY A 75 3.48 -2.20 -0.31
N VAL A 76 3.84 -3.00 -1.31
CA VAL A 76 3.34 -4.38 -1.45
C VAL A 76 3.72 -5.22 -0.23
N LEU A 77 4.97 -5.11 0.23
CA LEU A 77 5.47 -5.83 1.41
C LEU A 77 4.73 -5.40 2.69
N ILE A 78 4.52 -4.09 2.90
CA ILE A 78 3.77 -3.56 4.03
C ILE A 78 2.34 -4.10 4.04
N ALA A 79 1.65 -4.07 2.90
CA ALA A 79 0.29 -4.60 2.81
C ALA A 79 0.23 -6.12 3.04
N ALA A 80 1.25 -6.86 2.57
CA ALA A 80 1.36 -8.29 2.81
C ALA A 80 1.55 -8.60 4.31
N LEU A 81 2.45 -7.89 4.98
CA LEU A 81 2.67 -8.02 6.43
C LEU A 81 1.44 -7.62 7.23
N TYR A 82 0.77 -6.54 6.85
CA TYR A 82 -0.49 -6.12 7.46
C TYR A 82 -1.56 -7.23 7.35
N ASN A 83 -1.73 -7.79 6.15
CA ASN A 83 -2.67 -8.87 5.90
C ASN A 83 -2.30 -10.16 6.64
N LEU A 84 -1.00 -10.41 6.87
CA LEU A 84 -0.52 -11.54 7.66
C LEU A 84 -0.90 -11.39 9.13
N PHE A 85 -0.54 -10.26 9.76
CA PHE A 85 -0.76 -10.07 11.21
C PHE A 85 -2.22 -10.07 11.60
N VAL A 86 -3.10 -9.51 10.76
CA VAL A 86 -4.51 -9.52 11.12
C VAL A 86 -5.21 -10.85 10.81
N CYS A 87 -4.67 -11.67 9.90
CA CYS A 87 -5.09 -13.06 9.78
C CYS A 87 -4.66 -13.94 10.97
N CYS A 88 -3.64 -13.54 11.75
CA CYS A 88 -3.16 -14.29 12.91
C CYS A 88 -4.04 -14.18 14.16
N CYS A 89 -4.99 -13.24 14.23
CA CYS A 89 -5.88 -13.08 15.39
C CYS A 89 -7.08 -14.05 15.45
N HIS A 90 -7.12 -15.14 14.66
CA HIS A 90 -8.17 -16.17 14.81
C HIS A 90 -7.68 -17.62 14.63
N LYS A 91 -6.62 -17.99 15.35
CA LYS A 91 -6.37 -19.41 15.65
C LYS A 91 -6.33 -19.62 17.15
N ASN A 92 -7.49 -19.98 17.73
CA ASN A 92 -7.68 -21.18 18.55
C ASN A 92 -9.08 -21.18 19.19
N VAL A 93 -10.05 -21.84 18.55
CA VAL A 93 -11.06 -22.60 19.29
C VAL A 93 -11.14 -23.97 18.62
N HIS A 94 -10.27 -24.87 19.05
CA HIS A 94 -10.38 -26.29 18.73
C HIS A 94 -11.61 -26.86 19.45
N HIS A 95 -12.55 -27.38 18.66
CA HIS A 95 -13.47 -28.49 18.94
C HIS A 95 -14.10 -28.60 20.35
N ALA A 96 -15.24 -27.93 20.56
CA ALA A 96 -16.30 -28.51 21.37
C ALA A 96 -17.46 -28.90 20.44
N ASN A 97 -17.68 -30.20 20.34
CA ASN A 97 -18.76 -30.85 19.63
C ASN A 97 -20.13 -30.39 20.16
N ALA A 98 -20.88 -29.63 19.36
CA ALA A 98 -22.34 -29.57 19.42
C ALA A 98 -22.89 -28.95 18.12
N ARG A 99 -23.46 -29.77 17.23
CA ARG A 99 -24.63 -29.34 16.45
C ARG A 99 -25.85 -29.76 17.27
N PRO A 100 -26.85 -28.89 17.44
CA PRO A 100 -27.90 -28.90 16.42
C PRO A 100 -28.46 -27.53 16.03
N ALA A 101 -29.05 -27.54 14.83
CA ALA A 101 -30.23 -26.81 14.37
C ALA A 101 -30.34 -25.28 14.57
N THR A 102 -30.41 -24.61 13.41
CA THR A 102 -31.30 -23.46 13.13
C THR A 102 -31.08 -22.18 13.93
N LEU A 103 -30.10 -21.40 13.51
CA LEU A 103 -30.26 -19.94 13.44
C LEU A 103 -29.54 -19.44 12.17
N LYS A 104 -30.29 -19.32 11.08
CA LYS A 104 -29.86 -18.54 9.91
C LYS A 104 -29.86 -17.07 10.33
N LEU A 105 -28.81 -16.65 11.02
CA LEU A 105 -28.53 -15.22 11.15
C LEU A 105 -28.19 -14.71 9.75
N PRO A 106 -28.95 -13.73 9.20
CA PRO A 106 -28.65 -13.18 7.89
C PRO A 106 -27.26 -12.55 7.93
N LYS A 107 -26.44 -12.85 6.92
CA LYS A 107 -25.16 -12.19 6.70
C LYS A 107 -25.40 -10.73 6.32
N ILE A 108 -25.58 -9.87 7.31
CA ILE A 108 -25.64 -8.41 7.10
C ILE A 108 -24.24 -7.84 7.33
N CYS A 109 -23.33 -8.14 6.39
CA CYS A 109 -22.09 -7.37 6.22
C CYS A 109 -22.10 -6.80 4.80
N ASN A 110 -23.09 -5.97 4.51
CA ASN A 110 -23.11 -5.15 3.31
C ASN A 110 -23.57 -3.74 3.70
N GLY A 111 -22.65 -2.77 3.66
CA GLY A 111 -22.89 -1.35 3.97
C GLY A 111 -23.79 -0.62 2.97
N ASN A 112 -24.51 -1.33 2.10
CA ASN A 112 -25.39 -0.77 1.08
C ASN A 112 -26.84 -1.29 1.16
N GLN A 113 -27.37 -1.52 2.36
CA GLN A 113 -28.77 -1.93 2.55
C GLN A 113 -29.58 -1.01 3.48
N LEU A 114 -29.00 0.09 3.99
CA LEU A 114 -29.75 1.04 4.83
C LEU A 114 -30.62 2.03 4.04
N GLY A 115 -30.43 2.13 2.71
CA GLY A 115 -31.20 3.02 1.82
C GLY A 115 -32.48 2.41 1.22
N LYS A 116 -32.79 1.14 1.49
CA LYS A 116 -33.97 0.43 0.94
C LYS A 116 -35.02 0.03 1.99
N LEU A 117 -34.85 0.46 3.24
CA LEU A 117 -35.82 0.23 4.33
C LEU A 117 -36.62 1.49 4.70
N ILE A 118 -36.52 2.56 3.91
CA ILE A 118 -37.30 3.80 4.03
C ILE A 118 -37.93 4.19 2.66
N ARG A 119 -38.24 3.22 1.80
CA ARG A 119 -39.11 3.45 0.64
C ARG A 119 -40.00 2.26 0.37
#